data_AF-A0A838ML53-F1
#
_entry.id   AF-A0A838ML53-F1
#
_cell.length_a   1.000
_cell.length_b   1.000
_cell.length_c   1.000
_cell.angle_alpha   90.00
_cell.angle_beta   90.00
_cell.angle_gamma   90.00
#
_symmetry.space_group_name_H-M   'P 1'
#
loop_
_entity.id
_entity.type
_entity.pdbx_description
1 polymer ?
#
loop_
_entity_poly.entity_id
_entity_poly.type
_entity_poly.pdbx_seq_one_letter_code
_entity_poly.pdbx_strand_id
1 'polypeptide(L)'
;MEIVLGRAGIWLAALLLAVMAIAAAADTGFAIHMGIVAIACGIGLWVTLSKTDYSAIARGIIRAPADQTRYDDDPVRWGVIATVFWGMAGFTAGLFIALQLSYPLLNLGLEWTTFGRLRPLHTSAVIFAFGGNALIATSFYVVQRTCRARLAFPGLARFVFWGYQLFIVLAATGYLLGVTQ
;
A
#
# COMPACT_ATOMS: atom_id res chain seq x y z
N MET A 1 -24.90 4.80 12.04
CA MET A 1 -24.39 6.14 11.65
C MET A 1 -23.04 6.43 12.30
N GLU A 2 -22.89 6.26 13.62
CA GLU A 2 -21.68 6.61 14.38
C GLU A 2 -20.38 5.93 13.89
N ILE A 3 -20.40 4.63 13.56
CA ILE A 3 -19.19 3.93 13.08
C ILE A 3 -18.69 4.50 11.75
N VAL A 4 -19.61 4.87 10.85
CA VAL A 4 -19.26 5.46 9.55
C VAL A 4 -18.72 6.86 9.75
N LEU A 5 -19.38 7.66 10.60
CA LEU A 5 -18.92 9.00 10.95
C LEU A 5 -17.52 8.98 11.57
N GLY A 6 -17.26 8.05 12.51
CA GLY A 6 -15.95 7.89 13.13
C GLY A 6 -14.86 7.50 12.13
N ARG A 7 -15.13 6.52 11.26
CA ARG A 7 -14.16 6.12 10.20
C ARG A 7 -13.90 7.23 9.20
N ALA A 8 -14.95 7.92 8.74
CA ALA A 8 -14.81 9.07 7.85
C ALA A 8 -14.05 10.21 8.53
N GLY A 9 -14.32 10.46 9.81
CA GLY A 9 -13.60 11.44 10.63
C GLY A 9 -12.10 11.15 10.73
N ILE A 10 -11.71 9.89 10.93
CA ILE A 10 -10.30 9.48 10.93
C ILE A 10 -9.64 9.77 9.58
N TRP A 11 -10.27 9.39 8.47
CA TRP A 11 -9.72 9.66 7.14
C TRP A 11 -9.62 11.15 6.84
N LEU A 12 -10.62 11.94 7.22
CA LEU A 12 -10.62 13.38 7.05
C LEU A 12 -9.52 14.05 7.90
N ALA A 13 -9.38 13.66 9.16
CA ALA A 13 -8.34 14.18 10.03
C ALA A 13 -6.95 13.87 9.49
N ALA A 14 -6.71 12.63 9.07
CA ALA A 14 -5.44 12.22 8.44
C ALA A 14 -5.17 12.98 7.13
N LEU A 15 -6.20 13.19 6.30
CA LEU A 15 -6.10 13.99 5.08
C LEU A 15 -5.71 15.44 5.39
N LEU A 16 -6.37 16.09 6.34
CA LEU A 16 -6.07 17.46 6.72
C LEU A 16 -4.66 17.59 7.31
N LEU A 17 -4.24 16.63 8.15
CA LEU A 17 -2.88 16.56 8.66
C LEU A 17 -1.85 16.42 7.52
N ALA A 18 -2.11 15.55 6.54
CA ALA A 18 -1.24 15.39 5.39
C ALA A 18 -1.16 16.69 4.56
N VAL A 19 -2.28 17.38 4.33
CA VAL A 19 -2.29 18.67 3.62
C VAL A 19 -1.54 19.77 4.39
N MET A 20 -1.72 19.84 5.71
CA MET A 20 -0.95 20.76 6.55
C MET A 20 0.55 20.43 6.50
N ALA A 21 0.92 19.14 6.50
CA ALA A 21 2.30 18.70 6.38
C ALA A 21 2.92 19.05 5.02
N ILE A 22 2.14 19.06 3.93
CA ILE A 22 2.58 19.60 2.62
C ILE A 22 2.88 21.10 2.74
N ALA A 23 1.97 21.88 3.34
CA ALA A 23 2.13 23.33 3.47
C ALA A 23 3.30 23.72 4.39
N ALA A 24 3.62 22.88 5.37
CA ALA A 24 4.73 23.06 6.30
C ALA A 24 6.03 22.36 5.87
N ALA A 25 6.07 21.74 4.68
CA ALA A 25 7.22 20.95 4.23
C ALA A 25 8.46 21.82 4.01
N ALA A 26 9.59 21.40 4.58
CA ALA A 26 10.88 22.06 4.37
C ALA A 26 11.57 21.63 3.07
N ASP A 27 11.26 20.44 2.56
CA ASP A 27 11.82 19.89 1.33
C ASP A 27 10.73 19.33 0.40
N THR A 28 11.06 19.28 -0.90
CA THR A 28 10.10 18.86 -1.93
C THR A 28 9.81 17.36 -1.86
N GLY A 29 10.76 16.53 -1.40
CA GLY A 29 10.56 15.08 -1.29
C GLY A 29 9.50 14.74 -0.25
N PHE A 30 9.62 15.32 0.93
CA PHE A 30 8.61 15.21 1.98
C PHE A 30 7.25 15.75 1.54
N ALA A 31 7.22 16.91 0.86
CA ALA A 31 5.97 17.46 0.32
C ALA A 31 5.27 16.49 -0.65
N ILE A 32 6.02 15.86 -1.56
CA ILE A 32 5.50 14.86 -2.50
C ILE A 32 4.95 13.64 -1.76
N HIS A 33 5.69 13.11 -0.77
CA HIS A 33 5.25 11.97 0.02
C HIS A 33 4.00 12.25 0.85
N MET A 34 3.89 13.45 1.43
CA MET A 34 2.66 13.88 2.11
C MET A 34 1.50 14.05 1.12
N GLY A 35 1.77 14.47 -0.12
CA GLY A 35 0.80 14.45 -1.22
C GLY A 35 0.26 13.05 -1.52
N ILE A 36 1.14 12.04 -1.60
CA ILE A 36 0.74 10.64 -1.81
C ILE A 36 -0.13 10.14 -0.64
N VAL A 37 0.26 10.47 0.60
CA VAL A 37 -0.51 10.14 1.81
C VAL A 37 -1.88 10.83 1.78
N ALA A 38 -1.94 12.12 1.41
CA ALA A 38 -3.19 12.86 1.28
C ALA A 38 -4.12 12.20 0.24
N ILE A 39 -3.61 11.82 -0.92
CA ILE A 39 -4.38 11.09 -1.94
C ILE A 39 -4.91 9.77 -1.38
N ALA A 40 -4.07 8.98 -0.70
CA ALA A 40 -4.48 7.72 -0.09
C ALA A 40 -5.58 7.91 0.96
N CYS A 41 -5.46 8.93 1.82
CA CYS A 41 -6.49 9.29 2.79
C CYS A 41 -7.79 9.77 2.12
N GLY A 42 -7.69 10.55 1.05
CA GLY A 42 -8.83 11.00 0.25
C GLY A 42 -9.58 9.82 -0.40
N ILE A 43 -8.85 8.84 -0.95
CA ILE A 43 -9.44 7.59 -1.45
C ILE A 43 -10.10 6.81 -0.31
N GLY A 44 -9.45 6.70 0.85
CA GLY A 44 -10.02 6.04 2.03
C GLY A 44 -11.32 6.68 2.50
N LEU A 45 -11.36 8.02 2.54
CA LEU A 45 -12.56 8.80 2.85
C LEU A 45 -13.66 8.55 1.81
N TRP A 46 -13.33 8.70 0.52
CA TRP A 46 -14.26 8.48 -0.59
C TRP A 46 -14.87 7.08 -0.56
N VAL A 47 -14.04 6.04 -0.41
CA VAL A 47 -14.50 4.64 -0.36
C VAL A 47 -15.38 4.39 0.87
N THR A 48 -15.05 5.00 2.02
CA THR A 48 -15.85 4.87 3.24
C THR A 48 -17.24 5.48 3.06
N LEU A 49 -17.32 6.65 2.43
CA LEU A 49 -18.60 7.34 2.20
C LEU A 49 -19.41 6.65 1.08
N SER A 50 -18.78 6.33 -0.05
CA SER A 50 -19.46 5.77 -1.23
C SER A 50 -19.97 4.34 -1.04
N LYS A 51 -19.28 3.50 -0.25
CA LYS A 51 -19.71 2.10 -0.01
C LYS A 51 -20.66 1.95 1.17
N THR A 52 -21.04 3.04 1.84
CA THR A 52 -21.98 2.99 2.97
C THR A 52 -23.41 2.99 2.45
N ASP A 53 -24.17 1.94 2.76
CA ASP A 53 -25.62 1.90 2.50
C ASP A 53 -26.36 2.62 3.62
N TYR A 54 -26.54 3.93 3.45
CA TYR A 54 -27.28 4.77 4.38
C TYR A 54 -28.74 4.34 4.53
N SER A 55 -29.33 3.73 3.50
CA SER A 55 -30.72 3.28 3.51
C SER A 55 -30.92 2.05 4.41
N ALA A 56 -29.97 1.11 4.39
CA ALA A 56 -29.97 -0.04 5.29
C ALA A 56 -29.71 0.36 6.75
N ILE A 57 -28.84 1.36 6.98
CA ILE A 57 -28.61 1.94 8.31
C ILE A 57 -29.87 2.62 8.83
N ALA A 58 -30.57 3.39 7.99
CA ALA A 58 -31.82 4.06 8.36
C ALA A 58 -32.94 3.06 8.67
N ARG A 59 -32.96 1.90 8.00
CA ARG A 59 -33.89 0.80 8.27
C ARG A 59 -33.49 -0.08 9.46
N GLY A 60 -32.41 0.23 10.18
CA GLY A 60 -31.95 -0.54 11.34
C GLY A 60 -31.47 -1.96 11.03
N ILE A 61 -31.15 -2.26 9.76
CA ILE A 61 -30.68 -3.59 9.36
C ILE A 61 -29.24 -3.77 9.87
N ILE A 62 -29.08 -4.55 10.94
CA ILE A 62 -27.76 -4.94 11.45
C ILE A 62 -27.24 -6.05 10.53
N ARG A 63 -26.15 -5.79 9.80
CA ARG A 63 -25.47 -6.83 9.00
C ARG A 63 -25.13 -8.01 9.92
N ALA A 64 -25.54 -9.21 9.52
CA ALA A 64 -25.14 -10.42 10.21
C ALA A 64 -23.60 -10.49 10.32
N PRO A 65 -23.04 -10.96 11.45
CA PRO A 65 -21.62 -11.19 11.58
C PRO A 65 -21.11 -12.03 10.41
N ALA A 66 -19.92 -11.72 9.90
CA ALA A 66 -19.31 -12.54 8.86
C ALA A 66 -19.24 -14.00 9.34
N ASP A 67 -19.53 -14.94 8.44
CA ASP A 67 -19.46 -16.36 8.73
C ASP A 67 -18.06 -16.72 9.26
N GLN A 68 -18.01 -17.07 10.55
CA GLN A 68 -16.77 -17.36 11.27
C GLN A 68 -16.21 -18.74 10.92
N THR A 69 -17.01 -19.61 10.29
CA THR A 69 -16.58 -20.95 9.86
C THR A 69 -15.70 -20.90 8.61
N ARG A 70 -15.71 -19.78 7.88
CA ARG A 70 -14.93 -19.57 6.67
C ARG A 70 -13.67 -18.74 6.94
N TYR A 71 -12.57 -19.12 6.29
CA TYR A 71 -11.32 -18.34 6.30
C TYR A 71 -11.48 -16.95 5.65
N ASP A 72 -10.69 -15.99 6.10
CA ASP A 72 -10.57 -14.66 5.49
C ASP A 72 -9.51 -14.71 4.39
N ASP A 73 -9.92 -15.16 3.19
CA ASP A 73 -9.02 -15.28 2.04
C ASP A 73 -8.89 -13.97 1.23
N ASP A 74 -9.65 -12.91 1.54
CA ASP A 74 -9.59 -11.67 0.77
C ASP A 74 -8.19 -11.02 0.82
N PRO A 75 -7.56 -10.79 2.00
CA PRO A 75 -6.21 -10.22 2.05
C PRO A 75 -5.16 -11.12 1.41
N VAL A 76 -5.37 -12.45 1.44
CA VAL A 76 -4.49 -13.41 0.78
C VAL A 76 -4.55 -13.23 -0.74
N ARG A 77 -5.76 -13.15 -1.31
CA ARG A 77 -5.96 -12.97 -2.76
C ARG A 77 -5.34 -11.66 -3.24
N TRP A 78 -5.56 -10.56 -2.53
CA TRP A 78 -4.93 -9.28 -2.85
C TRP A 78 -3.42 -9.35 -2.73
N GLY A 79 -2.91 -10.00 -1.67
CA GLY A 79 -1.49 -10.25 -1.46
C GLY A 79 -0.83 -11.01 -2.60
N VAL A 80 -1.44 -12.10 -3.08
CA VAL A 80 -0.90 -12.88 -4.21
C VAL A 80 -0.85 -12.04 -5.49
N ILE A 81 -1.91 -11.27 -5.78
CA ILE A 81 -1.93 -10.37 -6.94
C ILE A 81 -0.83 -9.32 -6.81
N ALA A 82 -0.69 -8.70 -5.64
CA ALA A 82 0.35 -7.71 -5.36
C ALA A 82 1.76 -8.32 -5.47
N THR A 83 1.98 -9.54 -4.97
CA THR A 83 3.25 -10.26 -5.13
C THR A 83 3.61 -10.40 -6.60
N VAL A 84 2.70 -10.88 -7.46
CA VAL A 84 2.99 -11.03 -8.89
C VAL A 84 3.27 -9.68 -9.55
N PHE A 85 2.45 -8.67 -9.25
CA PHE A 85 2.64 -7.32 -9.78
C PHE A 85 4.01 -6.72 -9.42
N TRP A 86 4.34 -6.73 -8.12
CA TRP A 86 5.62 -6.19 -7.65
C TRP A 86 6.81 -7.05 -8.07
N GLY A 87 6.63 -8.36 -8.25
CA GLY A 87 7.63 -9.25 -8.83
C GLY A 87 7.98 -8.82 -10.25
N MET A 88 6.96 -8.60 -11.10
CA MET A 88 7.18 -8.07 -12.45
C MET A 88 7.88 -6.72 -12.42
N ALA A 89 7.38 -5.76 -11.63
CA ALA A 89 8.00 -4.43 -11.54
C ALA A 89 9.46 -4.47 -11.06
N GLY A 90 9.74 -5.24 -10.00
CA GLY A 90 11.07 -5.40 -9.43
C GLY A 90 12.04 -6.08 -10.40
N PHE A 91 11.63 -7.16 -11.06
CA PHE A 91 12.48 -7.86 -12.03
C PHE A 91 12.69 -7.06 -13.31
N THR A 92 11.69 -6.33 -13.80
CA THR A 92 11.86 -5.40 -14.93
C THR A 92 12.82 -4.27 -14.59
N ALA A 93 12.73 -3.67 -13.39
CA ALA A 93 13.71 -2.69 -12.94
C ALA A 93 15.12 -3.29 -12.84
N GLY A 94 15.24 -4.55 -12.39
CA GLY A 94 16.50 -5.30 -12.33
C GLY A 94 17.12 -5.53 -13.70
N LEU A 95 16.31 -5.95 -14.67
CA LEU A 95 16.73 -6.08 -16.06
C LEU A 95 17.18 -4.73 -16.62
N PHE A 96 16.43 -3.66 -16.36
CA PHE A 96 16.77 -2.33 -16.85
C PHE A 96 18.11 -1.83 -16.30
N ILE A 97 18.35 -1.93 -14.99
CA ILE A 97 19.64 -1.52 -14.41
C ILE A 97 20.80 -2.42 -14.85
N ALA A 98 20.55 -3.71 -15.13
CA ALA A 98 21.56 -4.57 -15.73
C ALA A 98 21.94 -4.10 -17.14
N LEU A 99 20.95 -3.69 -17.95
CA LEU A 99 21.21 -3.11 -19.27
C LEU A 99 21.93 -1.77 -19.17
N GLN A 100 21.72 -0.96 -18.13
CA GLN A 100 22.49 0.27 -17.92
C GLN A 100 23.99 0.03 -17.69
N LEU A 101 24.36 -1.11 -17.09
CA LEU A 101 25.76 -1.50 -16.93
C LEU A 101 26.41 -1.88 -18.27
N SER A 102 25.65 -2.49 -19.18
CA SER A 102 26.13 -2.83 -20.54
C SER A 102 26.07 -1.66 -21.51
N TYR A 103 25.04 -0.81 -21.39
CA TYR A 103 24.76 0.31 -22.27
C TYR A 103 24.48 1.58 -21.43
N PRO A 104 25.52 2.34 -21.05
CA PRO A 104 25.37 3.51 -20.18
C PRO A 104 24.41 4.60 -20.71
N LEU A 105 24.17 4.65 -22.01
CA LEU A 105 23.17 5.52 -22.66
C LEU A 105 21.75 5.35 -22.08
N LEU A 106 21.43 4.18 -21.52
CA LEU A 106 20.14 3.89 -20.88
C LEU A 106 19.94 4.60 -19.53
N ASN A 107 20.91 5.40 -19.06
CA ASN A 107 20.68 6.35 -17.96
C ASN A 107 19.84 7.55 -18.40
N LEU A 108 19.67 7.78 -19.71
CA LEU A 108 18.80 8.81 -20.33
C LEU A 108 19.08 10.28 -19.95
N GLY A 109 20.12 10.55 -19.16
CA GLY A 109 20.47 11.91 -18.71
C GLY A 109 19.44 12.52 -17.74
N LEU A 110 18.50 11.73 -17.21
CA LEU A 110 17.53 12.18 -16.21
C LEU A 110 17.93 11.69 -14.83
N GLU A 111 17.70 12.50 -13.80
CA GLU A 111 18.13 12.17 -12.44
C GLU A 111 17.48 10.88 -11.91
N TRP A 112 16.18 10.70 -12.14
CA TRP A 112 15.39 9.57 -11.66
C TRP A 112 15.65 8.26 -12.42
N THR A 113 16.27 8.30 -13.59
CA THR A 113 16.61 7.09 -14.35
C THR A 113 18.07 6.67 -14.19
N THR A 114 18.85 7.34 -13.34
CA THR A 114 20.24 6.94 -13.11
C THR A 114 20.33 5.58 -12.41
N PHE A 115 21.36 4.80 -12.75
CA PHE A 115 21.66 3.52 -12.10
C PHE A 115 21.72 3.65 -10.57
N GLY A 116 22.30 4.75 -10.07
CA GLY A 116 22.41 5.03 -8.63
C GLY A 116 21.07 5.12 -7.90
N ARG A 117 20.03 5.70 -8.53
CA ARG A 117 18.67 5.80 -7.95
C ARG A 117 17.81 4.57 -8.23
N LEU A 118 17.97 3.95 -9.41
CA LEU A 118 17.19 2.76 -9.79
C LEU A 118 17.66 1.47 -9.10
N ARG A 119 18.93 1.37 -8.69
CA ARG A 119 19.44 0.20 -7.95
C ARG A 119 18.72 -0.01 -6.62
N PRO A 120 18.66 0.96 -5.69
CA PRO A 120 17.92 0.77 -4.44
C PRO A 120 16.41 0.59 -4.68
N LEU A 121 15.84 1.21 -5.73
CA LEU A 121 14.47 0.94 -6.17
C LEU A 121 14.27 -0.55 -6.51
N HIS A 122 15.13 -1.12 -7.36
CA HIS A 122 15.08 -2.54 -7.72
C HIS A 122 15.20 -3.43 -6.49
N THR A 123 16.22 -3.20 -5.65
CA THR A 123 16.47 -3.99 -4.45
C THR A 123 15.26 -3.99 -3.51
N SER A 124 14.72 -2.81 -3.19
CA SER A 124 13.55 -2.71 -2.32
C SER A 124 12.28 -3.25 -2.96
N ALA A 125 12.09 -3.10 -4.27
CA ALA A 125 10.97 -3.70 -4.98
C ALA A 125 11.02 -5.23 -4.95
N VAL A 126 12.19 -5.85 -5.16
CA VAL A 126 12.30 -7.32 -5.13
C VAL A 126 12.21 -7.86 -3.70
N ILE A 127 12.87 -7.23 -2.72
CA ILE A 127 12.90 -7.74 -1.35
C ILE A 127 11.60 -7.43 -0.62
N PHE A 128 11.22 -6.16 -0.52
CA PHE A 128 10.08 -5.74 0.30
C PHE A 128 8.78 -5.80 -0.49
N ALA A 129 8.73 -5.28 -1.71
CA ALA A 129 7.46 -5.29 -2.44
C ALA A 129 7.06 -6.70 -2.89
N PHE A 130 7.91 -7.41 -3.61
CA PHE A 130 7.68 -8.80 -4.03
C PHE A 130 7.75 -9.76 -2.84
N GLY A 131 8.94 -9.88 -2.22
CA GLY A 131 9.18 -10.83 -1.12
C GLY A 131 8.30 -10.56 0.09
N GLY A 132 8.14 -9.30 0.49
CA GLY A 132 7.28 -8.94 1.62
C GLY A 132 5.79 -9.23 1.38
N ASN A 133 5.24 -8.93 0.20
CA ASN A 133 3.86 -9.36 -0.10
C ASN A 133 3.74 -10.88 -0.12
N ALA A 134 4.74 -11.60 -0.65
CA ALA A 134 4.74 -13.06 -0.66
C ALA A 134 4.69 -13.62 0.77
N LEU A 135 5.50 -13.07 1.68
CA LEU A 135 5.52 -13.45 3.09
C LEU A 135 4.19 -13.12 3.79
N ILE A 136 3.63 -11.93 3.60
CA ILE A 136 2.34 -11.54 4.19
C ILE A 136 1.22 -12.47 3.71
N ALA A 137 1.08 -12.66 2.40
CA ALA A 137 0.04 -13.49 1.81
C ALA A 137 0.15 -14.95 2.27
N THR A 138 1.36 -15.50 2.24
CA THR A 138 1.64 -16.87 2.69
C THR A 138 1.35 -17.02 4.18
N SER A 139 1.77 -16.06 5.00
CA SER A 139 1.55 -16.10 6.45
C SER A 139 0.05 -16.08 6.78
N PHE A 140 -0.72 -15.17 6.19
CA PHE A 140 -2.17 -15.12 6.35
C PHE A 140 -2.87 -16.38 5.85
N TYR A 141 -2.38 -17.00 4.78
CA TYR A 141 -2.94 -18.24 4.26
C TYR A 141 -2.65 -19.44 5.18
N VAL A 142 -1.38 -19.61 5.55
CA VAL A 142 -0.87 -20.77 6.28
C VAL A 142 -1.41 -20.78 7.71
N VAL A 143 -1.31 -19.66 8.45
CA VAL A 143 -1.72 -19.60 9.86
C VAL A 143 -3.18 -20.01 10.05
N GLN A 144 -4.05 -19.61 9.11
CA GLN A 144 -5.46 -19.95 9.18
C GLN A 144 -5.70 -21.45 9.05
N ARG A 145 -4.95 -22.12 8.17
CA ARG A 145 -5.13 -23.54 7.82
C ARG A 145 -4.43 -24.48 8.79
N THR A 146 -3.27 -24.08 9.32
CA THR A 146 -2.54 -24.86 10.32
C THR A 146 -3.22 -24.82 11.67
N CYS A 147 -3.78 -23.67 12.07
CA CYS A 147 -4.56 -23.53 13.31
C CYS A 147 -6.04 -23.88 13.14
N ARG A 148 -6.50 -24.10 11.91
CA ARG A 148 -7.92 -24.29 11.55
C ARG A 148 -8.83 -23.19 12.12
N ALA A 149 -8.35 -21.96 12.08
CA ALA A 149 -9.02 -20.79 12.62
C ALA A 149 -8.99 -19.63 11.62
N ARG A 150 -10.05 -18.82 11.60
CA ARG A 150 -10.07 -17.58 10.81
C ARG A 150 -9.03 -16.59 11.34
N LEU A 151 -8.49 -15.75 10.45
CA LEU A 151 -7.53 -14.72 10.81
C LEU A 151 -8.09 -13.78 11.91
N ALA A 152 -7.33 -13.62 12.99
CA ALA A 152 -7.69 -12.71 14.07
C ALA A 152 -7.70 -11.26 13.57
N PHE A 153 -8.61 -10.44 14.14
CA PHE A 153 -8.73 -9.00 13.84
C PHE A 153 -8.73 -8.69 12.33
N PRO A 154 -9.78 -9.08 11.58
CA PRO A 154 -9.83 -8.90 10.12
C PRO A 154 -9.66 -7.44 9.65
N GLY A 155 -9.99 -6.45 10.48
CA GLY A 155 -9.69 -5.04 10.23
C GLY A 155 -8.19 -4.74 10.24
N LEU A 156 -7.44 -5.33 11.17
CA LEU A 156 -6.00 -5.16 11.28
C LEU A 156 -5.27 -5.82 10.10
N ALA A 157 -5.71 -6.99 9.65
CA ALA A 157 -5.15 -7.64 8.46
C ALA A 157 -5.26 -6.76 7.20
N ARG A 158 -6.39 -6.06 7.04
CA ARG A 158 -6.61 -5.10 5.94
C ARG A 158 -5.74 -3.85 6.11
N PHE A 159 -5.57 -3.36 7.34
CA PHE A 159 -4.63 -2.27 7.65
C PHE A 159 -3.20 -2.65 7.29
N VAL A 160 -2.73 -3.84 7.68
CA VAL A 160 -1.40 -4.34 7.33
C VAL A 160 -1.22 -4.38 5.83
N PHE A 161 -2.16 -4.98 5.09
CA PHE A 161 -2.06 -5.07 3.63
C PHE A 161 -1.98 -3.69 2.95
N TRP A 162 -2.94 -2.80 3.22
CA TRP A 162 -3.00 -1.48 2.56
C TRP A 162 -1.91 -0.53 3.04
N GLY A 163 -1.56 -0.58 4.33
CA GLY A 163 -0.43 0.16 4.88
C GLY A 163 0.89 -0.28 4.26
N TYR A 164 1.06 -1.58 4.01
CA TYR A 164 2.23 -2.10 3.31
C TYR A 164 2.29 -1.62 1.85
N GLN A 165 1.16 -1.58 1.13
CA GLN A 165 1.14 -1.03 -0.23
C GLN A 165 1.52 0.46 -0.24
N LEU A 166 1.00 1.25 0.71
CA LEU A 166 1.35 2.66 0.83
C LEU A 166 2.86 2.83 1.12
N PHE A 167 3.40 2.04 2.04
CA PHE A 167 4.83 2.01 2.33
C PHE A 167 5.68 1.72 1.07
N ILE A 168 5.30 0.72 0.27
CA ILE A 168 6.01 0.38 -0.97
C ILE A 168 6.00 1.55 -1.96
N VAL A 169 4.85 2.21 -2.14
CA VAL A 169 4.73 3.36 -3.06
C VAL A 169 5.57 4.55 -2.59
N LEU A 170 5.59 4.82 -1.28
CA LEU A 170 6.45 5.85 -0.71
C LEU A 170 7.93 5.53 -0.89
N ALA A 171 8.34 4.29 -0.66
CA ALA A 171 9.72 3.86 -0.88
C ALA A 171 10.11 3.99 -2.36
N ALA A 172 9.27 3.51 -3.28
CA ALA A 172 9.54 3.55 -4.72
C ALA A 172 9.73 4.99 -5.23
N THR A 173 8.82 5.89 -4.85
CA THR A 173 8.92 7.30 -5.21
C THR A 173 10.09 7.98 -4.50
N GLY A 174 10.39 7.63 -3.25
CA GLY A 174 11.53 8.17 -2.50
C GLY A 174 12.87 7.90 -3.16
N TYR A 175 13.12 6.65 -3.58
CA TYR A 175 14.37 6.30 -4.26
C TYR A 175 14.55 7.05 -5.59
N LEU A 176 13.48 7.23 -6.38
CA LEU A 176 13.52 8.01 -7.62
C LEU A 176 13.83 9.49 -7.39
N LEU A 177 13.33 10.04 -6.29
CA LEU A 177 13.61 11.41 -5.84
C LEU A 177 15.00 11.56 -5.19
N GLY A 178 15.74 10.46 -4.99
CA GLY A 178 17.05 10.47 -4.34
C GLY A 178 16.99 10.55 -2.82
N VAL A 179 15.82 10.31 -2.22
CA VAL A 179 15.65 10.24 -0.76
C VAL A 179 16.09 8.86 -0.28
N THR A 180 17.29 8.79 0.28
CA THR A 180 17.89 7.59 0.87
C THR A 180 18.64 7.96 2.16
N GLN A 181 18.79 6.98 3.05
CA GLN A 181 19.71 7.07 4.20
C GLN A 181 21.17 6.94 3.75
#